data_AF-A0A8X7YD45-F1
#
_entry.id   AF-A0A8X7YD45-F1
#
_cell.length_a   1.000
_cell.length_b   1.000
_cell.length_c   1.000
_cell.angle_alpha   90.00
_cell.angle_beta   90.00
_cell.angle_gamma   90.00
#
_symmetry.space_group_name_H-M   'P 1'
#
loop_
_entity.id
_entity.type
_entity.pdbx_description
1 polymer ?
#
loop_
_entity_poly.entity_id
_entity_poly.type
_entity_poly.pdbx_seq_one_letter_code
_entity_poly.pdbx_strand_id
1 'polypeptide(L)'
;MSNQKFSHHPTICYRPIQPSDLEVLERIHAEIFPIRYESEFFQSVVHERDIVSWAAVDRSRPSGQSDELIGFVTARIATTKEAGIGDLLRYDPSKPDQTLVYILTLGVVETYRNLGIARSLIRQVIKYASSVPTCRAVYLHVISYNVPAIHLYKKMSFKCIRRICAGMSMIKTCVNAWLLAVVIRVVNITSPYAFDCVVRVLTSYPWKQTSHKLKDGCMVIDGIERQHILRMASSLPSGPLVLSLYLLLFPVCLATDSASITYHGGPLLTGNLNLTLIWYGQFGRVHKNVIRAFVESLHYNAGANLQPQVSSWWNVVESYQEVAGKGSSPINVKVVKQVTDLKYSAGKVVTSEFIQKVLQKATGGDSNTVPVILTARDVKMQGLCFTKCSQHGMLGDHQQPYIVVGNPESECPGSCAWPFQKPDKGPLSITLNPPNGNLGVDAMVIAFARALVEAVTNPYKTGFFQDNSNNANKTVEAASACWGIFGSGAFDGYTGKVRVDPETGGGFNGHGSRGRKFLIPAVWNPKTKSCWTLL
;
A
#
# COMPACT_ATOMS: atom_id res chain seq x y z
N MET A 1 20.36 -14.28 -21.74
CA MET A 1 20.67 -12.85 -21.50
C MET A 1 21.95 -12.52 -22.25
N SER A 2 21.84 -11.69 -23.29
CA SER A 2 22.95 -11.30 -24.16
C SER A 2 23.93 -10.36 -23.44
N ASN A 3 25.22 -10.69 -23.46
CA ASN A 3 26.30 -9.79 -23.08
C ASN A 3 26.29 -8.59 -24.04
N GLN A 4 25.86 -7.41 -23.58
CA GLN A 4 26.10 -6.17 -24.31
C GLN A 4 27.58 -5.84 -24.21
N LYS A 5 28.32 -6.03 -25.32
CA LYS A 5 29.68 -5.51 -25.46
C LYS A 5 29.59 -4.00 -25.63
N PHE A 6 30.05 -3.25 -24.65
CA PHE A 6 30.31 -1.82 -24.83
C PHE A 6 31.44 -1.65 -25.86
N SER A 7 31.28 -0.70 -26.78
CA SER A 7 32.34 -0.29 -27.72
C SER A 7 33.48 0.46 -27.04
N HIS A 8 33.31 0.86 -25.78
CA HIS A 8 34.26 1.61 -24.97
C HIS A 8 34.28 1.10 -23.52
N HIS A 9 35.42 1.18 -22.82
CA HIS A 9 35.55 0.82 -21.40
C HIS A 9 35.03 1.96 -20.52
N PRO A 10 33.87 1.81 -19.85
CA PRO A 10 33.26 2.95 -19.16
C PRO A 10 34.10 3.39 -17.96
N THR A 11 34.26 4.71 -17.81
CA THR A 11 34.97 5.33 -16.68
C THR A 11 33.96 5.98 -15.75
N ILE A 12 33.55 5.23 -14.73
CA ILE A 12 32.46 5.60 -13.84
C ILE A 12 32.97 6.46 -12.70
N CYS A 13 32.48 7.69 -12.60
CA CYS A 13 32.78 8.61 -11.50
C CYS A 13 31.55 8.85 -10.64
N TYR A 14 31.75 9.19 -9.36
CA TYR A 14 30.67 9.47 -8.43
C TYR A 14 30.79 10.90 -7.91
N ARG A 15 29.70 11.67 -7.96
CA ARG A 15 29.62 13.05 -7.48
C ARG A 15 28.28 13.30 -6.79
N PRO A 16 28.11 14.35 -5.98
CA PRO A 16 26.79 14.80 -5.54
C PRO A 16 25.87 15.10 -6.73
N ILE A 17 24.55 14.94 -6.54
CA ILE A 17 23.57 15.40 -7.53
C ILE A 17 23.51 16.94 -7.47
N GLN A 18 23.35 17.57 -8.64
CA GLN A 18 23.36 19.03 -8.80
C GLN A 18 22.06 19.53 -9.43
N PRO A 19 21.73 20.83 -9.36
CA PRO A 19 20.54 21.41 -10.00
C PRO A 19 20.42 21.10 -11.51
N SER A 20 21.54 21.00 -12.23
CA SER A 20 21.58 20.63 -13.65
C SER A 20 21.11 19.20 -13.93
N ASP A 21 21.05 18.34 -12.92
CA ASP A 21 20.65 16.94 -13.05
C ASP A 21 19.13 16.76 -13.01
N LEU A 22 18.35 17.80 -12.70
CA LEU A 22 16.92 17.72 -12.40
C LEU A 22 16.12 16.96 -13.48
N GLU A 23 16.20 17.41 -14.73
CA GLU A 23 15.43 16.81 -15.84
C GLU A 23 15.81 15.35 -16.08
N VAL A 24 17.12 15.04 -16.02
CA VAL A 24 17.63 13.69 -16.23
C VAL A 24 17.23 12.79 -15.06
N LEU A 25 17.26 13.30 -13.83
CA LEU A 25 16.86 12.58 -12.63
C LEU A 25 15.38 12.23 -12.67
N GLU A 26 14.51 13.19 -13.01
CA GLU A 26 13.07 12.97 -13.20
C GLU A 26 12.78 11.93 -14.29
N ARG A 27 13.44 12.08 -15.44
CA ARG A 27 13.31 11.15 -16.58
C ARG A 27 13.71 9.73 -16.19
N ILE A 28 14.89 9.53 -15.60
CA ILE A 28 15.34 8.19 -15.21
C ILE A 28 14.41 7.61 -14.14
N HIS A 29 13.94 8.40 -13.16
CA HIS A 29 12.97 7.90 -12.18
C HIS A 29 11.66 7.44 -12.82
N ALA A 30 11.13 8.21 -13.78
CA ALA A 30 9.94 7.88 -14.55
C ALA A 30 10.07 6.59 -15.36
N GLU A 31 11.28 6.30 -15.85
CA GLU A 31 11.58 5.11 -16.66
C GLU A 31 11.81 3.85 -15.81
N ILE A 32 12.54 3.95 -14.70
CA ILE A 32 13.01 2.76 -13.97
C ILE A 32 12.19 2.41 -12.72
N PHE A 33 11.39 3.34 -12.20
CA PHE A 33 10.54 3.10 -11.03
C PHE A 33 9.06 3.06 -11.41
N PRO A 34 8.30 2.08 -10.87
CA PRO A 34 6.85 2.04 -11.02
C PRO A 34 6.12 3.07 -10.14
N ILE A 35 6.85 3.82 -9.30
CA ILE A 35 6.32 4.83 -8.37
C ILE A 35 6.67 6.22 -8.91
N ARG A 36 5.65 7.06 -9.06
CA ARG A 36 5.82 8.49 -9.37
C ARG A 36 6.11 9.28 -8.09
N TYR A 37 7.04 10.22 -8.21
CA TYR A 37 7.42 11.16 -7.17
C TYR A 37 7.01 12.56 -7.61
N GLU A 38 6.60 13.41 -6.68
CA GLU A 38 6.20 14.80 -6.95
C GLU A 38 7.43 15.66 -7.30
N SER A 39 7.23 16.75 -8.04
CA SER A 39 8.31 17.67 -8.41
C SER A 39 9.07 18.22 -7.19
N GLU A 40 8.39 18.43 -6.06
CA GLU A 40 9.00 18.90 -4.80
C GLU A 40 10.05 17.91 -4.26
N PHE A 41 9.88 16.62 -4.48
CA PHE A 41 10.89 15.61 -4.10
C PHE A 41 12.18 15.84 -4.89
N PHE A 42 12.09 15.97 -6.21
CA PHE A 42 13.27 16.18 -7.06
C PHE A 42 13.94 17.52 -6.78
N GLN A 43 13.15 18.57 -6.57
CA GLN A 43 13.64 19.88 -6.15
C GLN A 43 14.41 19.78 -4.81
N SER A 44 13.94 18.97 -3.88
CA SER A 44 14.64 18.74 -2.60
C SER A 44 15.94 17.96 -2.79
N VAL A 45 15.98 17.00 -3.71
CA VAL A 45 17.19 16.22 -4.03
C VAL A 45 18.29 17.09 -4.64
N VAL A 46 17.97 17.89 -5.67
CA VAL A 46 18.99 18.64 -6.43
C VAL A 46 19.48 19.91 -5.71
N HIS A 47 18.73 20.39 -4.70
CA HIS A 47 19.11 21.52 -3.85
C HIS A 47 19.57 21.09 -2.45
N GLU A 48 19.76 19.79 -2.21
CA GLU A 48 20.20 19.22 -0.93
C GLU A 48 19.36 19.66 0.29
N ARG A 49 18.03 19.78 0.10
CA ARG A 49 17.09 20.11 1.19
C ARG A 49 16.67 18.85 1.92
N ASP A 50 17.27 18.59 3.08
CA ASP A 50 17.03 17.41 3.93
C ASP A 50 17.30 16.04 3.26
N ILE A 51 17.86 16.04 2.04
CA ILE A 51 18.21 14.87 1.26
C ILE A 51 19.68 14.96 0.87
N VAL A 52 20.42 13.90 1.16
CA VAL A 52 21.78 13.67 0.63
C VAL A 52 21.71 12.72 -0.55
N SER A 53 22.52 12.97 -1.57
CA SER A 53 22.42 12.20 -2.81
C SER A 53 23.75 12.11 -3.56
N TRP A 54 23.90 11.05 -4.34
CA TRP A 54 25.06 10.82 -5.20
C TRP A 54 24.62 10.33 -6.57
N ALA A 55 25.23 10.90 -7.61
CA ALA A 55 25.15 10.48 -9.00
C ALA A 55 26.35 9.58 -9.35
N ALA A 56 26.12 8.67 -10.29
CA ALA A 56 27.16 8.02 -11.09
C ALA A 56 27.11 8.58 -12.51
N VAL A 57 28.26 8.95 -13.07
CA VAL A 57 28.42 9.47 -14.44
C VAL A 57 29.50 8.67 -15.16
N ASP A 58 29.38 8.54 -16.49
CA ASP A 58 30.41 7.90 -17.32
C ASP A 58 31.20 8.97 -18.08
N ARG A 59 32.41 9.29 -17.57
CA ARG A 59 33.27 10.32 -18.16
C ARG A 59 33.87 9.93 -19.50
N SER A 60 33.71 8.68 -19.90
CA SER A 60 34.18 8.22 -21.20
C SER A 60 33.18 8.40 -22.33
N ARG A 61 31.96 8.85 -22.03
CA ARG A 61 30.98 9.21 -23.06
C ARG A 61 31.46 10.40 -23.91
N PRO A 62 31.01 10.50 -25.17
CA PRO A 62 31.32 11.64 -26.04
C PRO A 62 31.00 12.99 -25.39
N SER A 63 31.72 14.04 -25.80
CA SER A 63 31.58 15.41 -25.28
C SER A 63 30.12 15.86 -25.26
N GLY A 64 29.63 16.27 -24.10
CA GLY A 64 28.24 16.70 -23.85
C GLY A 64 27.38 15.67 -23.09
N GLN A 65 27.78 14.40 -23.00
CA GLN A 65 27.09 13.36 -22.22
C GLN A 65 27.95 12.79 -21.08
N SER A 66 29.20 13.24 -20.96
CA SER A 66 30.17 12.76 -19.96
C SER A 66 29.80 13.08 -18.51
N ASP A 67 28.88 14.01 -18.30
CA ASP A 67 28.37 14.40 -16.98
C ASP A 67 26.89 14.06 -16.76
N GLU A 68 26.26 13.38 -17.73
CA GLU A 68 24.88 12.90 -17.60
C GLU A 68 24.81 11.71 -16.64
N LEU A 69 23.78 11.67 -15.78
CA LEU A 69 23.60 10.60 -14.81
C LEU A 69 23.29 9.27 -15.51
N ILE A 70 23.98 8.23 -15.06
CA ILE A 70 23.73 6.83 -15.42
C ILE A 70 23.29 5.99 -14.21
N GLY A 71 23.36 6.58 -13.02
CA GLY A 71 22.83 6.00 -11.79
C GLY A 71 22.80 7.02 -10.67
N PHE A 72 22.04 6.74 -9.63
CA PHE A 72 21.90 7.63 -8.49
C PHE A 72 21.48 6.87 -7.24
N VAL A 73 21.73 7.49 -6.09
CA VAL A 73 21.12 7.12 -4.82
C VAL A 73 20.72 8.38 -4.06
N THR A 74 19.52 8.38 -3.49
CA THR A 74 19.02 9.46 -2.64
C THR A 74 18.74 8.90 -1.25
N ALA A 75 19.09 9.65 -0.21
CA ALA A 75 18.89 9.26 1.17
C ALA A 75 18.62 10.47 2.06
N ARG A 76 18.01 10.24 3.22
CA ARG A 76 17.81 11.29 4.24
C ARG A 76 18.16 10.79 5.62
N ILE A 77 18.50 11.71 6.51
CA ILE A 77 18.56 11.41 7.94
C ILE A 77 17.11 11.32 8.46
N ALA A 78 16.84 10.31 9.29
CA ALA A 78 15.59 10.12 9.98
C ALA A 78 15.84 9.88 11.46
N THR A 79 14.93 10.31 12.32
CA THR A 79 14.97 9.98 13.74
C THR A 79 14.54 8.53 13.97
N THR A 80 14.95 7.94 15.09
CA THR A 80 14.49 6.60 15.49
C THR A 80 12.97 6.50 15.65
N LYS A 81 12.32 7.60 16.05
CA LYS A 81 10.86 7.72 16.17
C LYS A 81 10.16 7.67 14.80
N GLU A 82 10.65 8.43 13.82
CA GLU A 82 10.09 8.44 12.45
C GLU A 82 10.26 7.11 11.73
N ALA A 83 11.36 6.39 12.00
CA ALA A 83 11.66 5.14 11.33
C ALA A 83 10.80 3.97 11.81
N GLY A 84 10.15 4.06 12.97
CA GLY A 84 9.29 3.00 13.52
C GLY A 84 10.01 1.65 13.70
N ILE A 85 11.32 1.71 14.00
CA ILE A 85 12.22 0.56 14.21
C ILE A 85 13.04 0.68 15.50
N GLY A 86 12.66 1.58 16.41
CA GLY A 86 13.38 1.84 17.67
C GLY A 86 13.60 0.57 18.51
N ASP A 87 12.58 -0.28 18.59
CA ASP A 87 12.61 -1.53 19.37
C ASP A 87 13.64 -2.54 18.83
N LEU A 88 13.92 -2.51 17.52
CA LEU A 88 14.81 -3.43 16.82
C LEU A 88 16.29 -3.01 16.91
N LEU A 89 16.56 -1.75 17.21
CA LEU A 89 17.91 -1.21 17.35
C LEU A 89 18.40 -1.20 18.81
N ARG A 90 17.66 -1.85 19.73
CA ARG A 90 17.86 -1.77 21.19
C ARG A 90 18.07 -0.30 21.60
N TYR A 91 17.02 0.49 21.38
CA TYR A 91 16.95 1.89 21.80
C TYR A 91 17.45 2.04 23.24
N ASP A 92 18.55 2.78 23.41
CA ASP A 92 19.05 3.18 24.72
C ASP A 92 18.26 4.43 25.13
N PRO A 93 17.33 4.35 26.10
CA PRO A 93 16.48 5.47 26.49
C PRO A 93 17.27 6.66 27.04
N SER A 94 18.55 6.47 27.40
CA SER A 94 19.44 7.52 27.87
C SER A 94 20.06 8.37 26.75
N LYS A 95 19.86 8.02 25.46
CA LYS A 95 20.43 8.73 24.30
C LYS A 95 19.36 9.03 23.24
N PRO A 96 18.55 10.10 23.42
CA PRO A 96 17.41 10.41 22.55
C PRO A 96 17.80 10.85 21.12
N ASP A 97 19.04 11.27 20.90
CA ASP A 97 19.49 11.89 19.65
C ASP A 97 20.01 10.90 18.60
N GLN A 98 19.67 9.61 18.71
CA GLN A 98 20.11 8.62 17.73
C GLN A 98 19.39 8.81 16.39
N THR A 99 20.17 8.78 15.32
CA THR A 99 19.68 8.97 13.95
C THR A 99 19.90 7.73 13.10
N LEU A 100 19.21 7.69 11.97
CA LEU A 100 19.27 6.65 10.97
C LEU A 100 19.37 7.29 9.60
N VAL A 101 19.97 6.60 8.64
CA VAL A 101 19.95 7.04 7.24
C VAL A 101 18.99 6.16 6.46
N TYR A 102 17.96 6.77 5.88
CA TYR A 102 16.96 6.11 5.06
C TYR A 102 17.28 6.29 3.58
N ILE A 103 17.52 5.20 2.85
CA ILE A 103 17.65 5.26 1.38
C ILE A 103 16.24 5.37 0.79
N LEU A 104 16.01 6.44 0.03
CA LEU A 104 14.74 6.79 -0.61
C LEU A 104 14.63 6.11 -1.98
N THR A 105 15.59 6.37 -2.88
CA THR A 105 15.64 5.80 -4.23
C THR A 105 17.06 5.36 -4.59
N LEU A 106 17.18 4.26 -5.33
CA LEU A 106 18.45 3.75 -5.88
C LEU A 106 18.22 3.23 -7.29
N GLY A 107 18.89 3.83 -8.27
CA GLY A 107 18.68 3.55 -9.68
C GLY A 107 19.97 3.45 -10.47
N VAL A 108 19.99 2.58 -11.49
CA VAL A 108 21.02 2.52 -12.53
C VAL A 108 20.31 2.28 -13.86
N VAL A 109 20.64 3.08 -14.87
CA VAL A 109 20.08 2.94 -16.22
C VAL A 109 20.39 1.56 -16.78
N GLU A 110 19.48 1.00 -17.56
CA GLU A 110 19.48 -0.43 -17.91
C GLU A 110 20.79 -0.90 -18.54
N THR A 111 21.34 -0.12 -19.46
CA THR A 111 22.59 -0.44 -20.17
C THR A 111 23.79 -0.52 -19.23
N TYR A 112 23.79 0.17 -18.10
CA TYR A 112 24.91 0.20 -17.13
C TYR A 112 24.69 -0.73 -15.92
N ARG A 113 23.65 -1.57 -15.92
CA ARG A 113 23.40 -2.55 -14.86
C ARG A 113 24.47 -3.65 -14.86
N ASN A 114 24.60 -4.35 -13.73
CA ASN A 114 25.59 -5.43 -13.52
C ASN A 114 27.07 -5.01 -13.57
N LEU A 115 27.36 -3.71 -13.67
CA LEU A 115 28.71 -3.12 -13.61
C LEU A 115 29.18 -2.75 -12.19
N GLY A 116 28.41 -3.11 -11.16
CA GLY A 116 28.74 -2.81 -9.76
C GLY A 116 28.44 -1.38 -9.30
N ILE A 117 27.87 -0.53 -10.17
CA ILE A 117 27.54 0.88 -9.88
C ILE A 117 26.63 1.03 -8.67
N ALA A 118 25.53 0.26 -8.60
CA ALA A 118 24.58 0.30 -7.48
C ALA A 118 25.26 -0.04 -6.14
N ARG A 119 26.21 -1.00 -6.15
CA ARG A 119 27.01 -1.36 -4.96
C ARG A 119 27.90 -0.20 -4.52
N SER A 120 28.50 0.52 -5.46
CA SER A 120 29.34 1.68 -5.18
C SER A 120 28.53 2.87 -4.65
N LEU A 121 27.33 3.11 -5.19
CA LEU A 121 26.41 4.12 -4.69
C LEU A 121 25.97 3.86 -3.25
N ILE A 122 25.57 2.62 -2.92
CA ILE A 122 25.23 2.25 -1.53
C ILE A 122 26.45 2.44 -0.60
N ARG A 123 27.68 2.19 -1.07
CA ARG A 123 28.90 2.46 -0.28
C ARG A 123 29.08 3.94 0.02
N GLN A 124 28.70 4.86 -0.87
CA GLN A 124 28.73 6.29 -0.57
C GLN A 124 27.77 6.62 0.58
N VAL A 125 26.57 6.05 0.57
CA VAL A 125 25.59 6.23 1.66
C VAL A 125 26.11 5.65 2.98
N ILE A 126 26.71 4.45 2.97
CA ILE A 126 27.28 3.84 4.18
C ILE A 126 28.45 4.70 4.70
N LYS A 127 29.31 5.20 3.82
CA LYS A 127 30.43 6.09 4.18
C LYS A 127 29.91 7.39 4.82
N TYR A 128 28.88 7.99 4.24
CA TYR A 128 28.21 9.16 4.81
C TYR A 128 27.60 8.85 6.17
N ALA A 129 26.82 7.77 6.30
CA ALA A 129 26.22 7.35 7.55
C ALA A 129 27.26 7.07 8.65
N SER A 130 28.42 6.52 8.30
CA SER A 130 29.53 6.32 9.24
C SER A 130 30.16 7.62 9.73
N SER A 131 30.11 8.69 8.92
CA SER A 131 30.60 10.02 9.29
C SER A 131 29.67 10.78 10.24
N VAL A 132 28.38 10.43 10.29
CA VAL A 132 27.40 11.02 11.20
C VAL A 132 27.52 10.35 12.59
N PRO A 133 27.96 11.07 13.65
CA PRO A 133 28.27 10.43 14.95
C PRO A 133 27.07 9.77 15.63
N THR A 134 25.88 10.34 15.43
CA THR A 134 24.61 9.88 16.01
C THR A 134 23.96 8.76 15.19
N CYS A 135 24.45 8.49 13.98
CA CYS A 135 23.85 7.52 13.09
C CYS A 135 24.15 6.08 13.53
N ARG A 136 23.11 5.25 13.61
CA ARG A 136 23.22 3.86 14.09
C ARG A 136 23.10 2.83 12.98
N ALA A 137 22.30 3.11 11.96
CA ALA A 137 22.04 2.18 10.88
C ALA A 137 21.63 2.89 9.60
N VAL A 138 21.83 2.20 8.48
CA VAL A 138 21.20 2.54 7.19
C VAL A 138 20.06 1.56 6.96
N TYR A 139 18.90 2.06 6.54
CA TYR A 139 17.74 1.22 6.27
C TYR A 139 16.99 1.66 5.01
N LEU A 140 16.19 0.73 4.46
CA LEU A 140 15.39 0.95 3.25
C LEU A 140 14.24 -0.05 3.12
N HIS A 141 13.31 0.27 2.24
CA HIS A 141 12.27 -0.65 1.78
C HIS A 141 12.59 -1.17 0.38
N VAL A 142 12.39 -2.47 0.17
CA VAL A 142 12.47 -3.09 -1.17
C VAL A 142 11.23 -3.92 -1.42
N ILE A 143 10.58 -3.72 -2.57
CA ILE A 143 9.41 -4.50 -2.99
C ILE A 143 9.77 -6.00 -3.15
N SER A 144 8.91 -6.92 -2.72
CA SER A 144 9.23 -8.36 -2.60
C SER A 144 9.65 -9.02 -3.89
N TYR A 145 9.05 -8.60 -5.00
CA TYR A 145 9.31 -9.20 -6.30
C TYR A 145 10.57 -8.63 -6.96
N ASN A 146 11.22 -7.62 -6.37
CA ASN A 146 12.51 -7.13 -6.84
C ASN A 146 13.66 -7.99 -6.31
N VAL A 147 13.72 -9.22 -6.83
CA VAL A 147 14.73 -10.23 -6.51
C VAL A 147 16.17 -9.70 -6.71
N PRO A 148 16.51 -8.96 -7.79
CA PRO A 148 17.85 -8.41 -7.97
C PRO A 148 18.27 -7.44 -6.85
N ALA A 149 17.38 -6.52 -6.45
CA ALA A 149 17.68 -5.57 -5.37
C ALA A 149 17.83 -6.29 -4.02
N ILE A 150 16.97 -7.27 -3.71
CA ILE A 150 17.09 -8.08 -2.48
C ILE A 150 18.45 -8.78 -2.43
N HIS A 151 18.91 -9.37 -3.53
CA HIS A 151 20.23 -10.01 -3.59
C HIS A 151 21.37 -9.00 -3.44
N LEU A 152 21.27 -7.83 -4.07
CA LEU A 152 22.24 -6.74 -3.93
C LEU A 152 22.39 -6.33 -2.46
N TYR A 153 21.27 -6.03 -1.78
CA TYR A 153 21.30 -5.59 -0.38
C TYR A 153 21.80 -6.68 0.57
N LYS A 154 21.37 -7.95 0.37
CA LYS A 154 21.91 -9.09 1.14
C LYS A 154 23.42 -9.26 0.96
N LYS A 155 23.93 -9.10 -0.27
CA LYS A 155 25.37 -9.14 -0.57
C LYS A 155 26.13 -7.98 0.07
N MET A 156 25.43 -6.90 0.41
CA MET A 156 25.96 -5.74 1.15
C MET A 156 25.67 -5.83 2.66
N SER A 157 25.35 -7.02 3.18
CA SER A 157 25.12 -7.29 4.60
C SER A 157 23.90 -6.62 5.23
N PHE A 158 22.98 -6.07 4.42
CA PHE A 158 21.68 -5.68 4.94
C PHE A 158 20.91 -6.92 5.40
N LYS A 159 20.34 -6.84 6.60
CA LYS A 159 19.51 -7.89 7.18
C LYS A 159 18.05 -7.57 6.92
N CYS A 160 17.30 -8.61 6.60
CA CYS A 160 15.85 -8.52 6.50
C CYS A 160 15.26 -8.51 7.91
N ILE A 161 14.70 -7.38 8.31
CA ILE A 161 14.23 -7.14 9.67
C ILE A 161 12.77 -7.54 9.81
N ARG A 162 11.91 -7.08 8.89
CA ARG A 162 10.49 -7.47 8.85
C ARG A 162 9.97 -7.41 7.42
N ARG A 163 8.97 -8.25 7.17
CA ARG A 163 8.09 -8.08 6.01
C ARG A 163 7.07 -7.00 6.37
N ILE A 164 7.10 -5.91 5.66
CA ILE A 164 6.09 -4.87 5.78
C ILE A 164 5.07 -5.12 4.68
N CYS A 165 3.86 -5.48 5.09
CA CYS A 165 2.68 -5.36 4.24
C CYS A 165 2.30 -3.88 4.21
N ALA A 166 3.11 -3.07 3.53
CA ALA A 166 2.88 -1.65 3.41
C ALA A 166 1.67 -1.47 2.48
N GLY A 167 0.54 -1.10 3.06
CA GLY A 167 -0.50 -0.43 2.30
C GLY A 167 -0.01 0.96 1.90
N MET A 168 0.95 1.03 0.96
CA MET A 168 0.84 2.08 -0.03
C MET A 168 -0.48 1.81 -0.74
N SER A 169 -1.32 2.83 -0.74
CA SER A 169 -2.68 2.87 -1.26
C SER A 169 -2.97 1.88 -2.39
N MET A 170 -4.17 1.30 -2.31
CA MET A 170 -4.92 0.91 -3.50
C MET A 170 -4.39 -0.29 -4.31
N ILE A 171 -3.84 -1.32 -3.68
CA ILE A 171 -3.73 -2.63 -4.34
C ILE A 171 -3.97 -3.73 -3.32
N LYS A 172 -4.75 -4.74 -3.70
CA LYS A 172 -4.89 -5.96 -2.91
C LYS A 172 -3.80 -6.98 -3.18
N THR A 173 -2.69 -6.58 -3.80
CA THR A 173 -1.45 -7.32 -3.67
C THR A 173 -0.79 -6.77 -2.44
N CYS A 174 -0.58 -7.61 -1.43
CA CYS A 174 0.57 -7.43 -0.57
C CYS A 174 1.82 -7.41 -1.45
N VAL A 175 2.24 -6.23 -1.90
CA VAL A 175 3.63 -6.06 -2.34
C VAL A 175 4.43 -6.14 -1.05
N ASN A 176 4.82 -7.36 -0.69
CA ASN A 176 5.57 -7.65 0.51
C ASN A 176 6.86 -6.82 0.47
N ALA A 177 6.93 -5.66 1.10
CA ALA A 177 8.17 -4.92 1.14
C ALA A 177 9.05 -5.52 2.24
N TRP A 178 10.32 -5.76 1.97
CA TRP A 178 11.27 -6.11 3.01
C TRP A 178 11.87 -4.82 3.56
N LEU A 179 11.73 -4.59 4.86
CA LEU A 179 12.56 -3.63 5.55
C LEU A 179 13.93 -4.25 5.74
N LEU A 180 14.92 -3.64 5.12
CA LEU A 180 16.31 -4.04 5.20
C LEU A 180 17.08 -3.01 6.02
N ALA A 181 17.92 -3.45 6.96
CA ALA A 181 18.79 -2.58 7.74
C ALA A 181 20.20 -3.15 7.89
N VAL A 182 21.20 -2.27 7.96
CA VAL A 182 22.58 -2.61 8.34
C VAL A 182 23.01 -1.73 9.50
N VAL A 183 23.41 -2.35 10.61
CA VAL A 183 23.90 -1.66 11.81
C VAL A 183 25.35 -1.23 11.59
N ILE A 184 25.65 0.03 11.87
CA ILE A 184 26.96 0.65 11.64
C ILE A 184 27.70 0.86 12.97
N ARG A 185 27.01 0.95 14.11
CA ARG A 185 27.60 1.03 15.46
C ARG A 185 26.80 0.20 16.47
N VAL A 186 27.47 -0.69 17.23
CA VAL A 186 26.86 -1.51 18.31
C VAL A 186 27.13 -0.86 19.68
N VAL A 187 26.13 -0.80 20.56
CA VAL A 187 26.33 -0.44 21.98
C VAL A 187 26.49 -1.74 22.77
N ASN A 188 27.57 -1.87 23.54
CA ASN A 188 27.76 -2.99 24.46
C ASN A 188 26.66 -2.96 25.53
N ILE A 189 25.81 -3.98 25.58
CA ILE A 189 24.85 -4.17 26.68
C ILE A 189 25.00 -5.61 27.17
N THR A 190 25.60 -5.75 28.36
CA THR A 190 25.65 -6.99 29.13
C THR A 190 24.26 -7.27 29.70
N SER A 191 23.57 -8.32 29.22
CA SER A 191 22.39 -8.90 29.87
C SER A 191 22.41 -10.42 29.74
N PRO A 192 22.21 -11.19 30.83
CA PRO A 192 22.38 -12.65 30.86
C PRO A 192 21.17 -13.46 30.36
N TYR A 193 20.12 -12.83 29.84
CA TYR A 193 18.92 -13.54 29.35
C TYR A 193 18.65 -13.22 27.88
N ALA A 194 19.25 -14.00 26.96
CA ALA A 194 18.71 -14.35 25.63
C ALA A 194 19.82 -14.94 24.74
N PHE A 195 19.93 -16.26 24.69
CA PHE A 195 20.64 -16.97 23.64
C PHE A 195 19.62 -17.42 22.59
N ASP A 196 19.49 -16.63 21.50
CA ASP A 196 19.38 -17.14 20.11
C ASP A 196 19.26 -15.99 19.08
N CYS A 197 20.25 -15.10 19.11
CA CYS A 197 20.70 -14.32 17.93
C CYS A 197 21.96 -13.57 18.34
N VAL A 198 23.02 -14.33 18.64
CA VAL A 198 24.36 -13.74 18.70
C VAL A 198 24.74 -13.37 17.27
N VAL A 199 24.63 -12.07 16.99
CA VAL A 199 25.36 -11.40 15.93
C VAL A 199 26.83 -11.80 16.10
N ARG A 200 27.33 -12.71 15.24
CA ARG A 200 28.77 -12.82 15.01
C ARG A 200 29.20 -11.48 14.42
N VAL A 201 29.67 -10.59 15.28
CA VAL A 201 30.43 -9.43 14.89
C VAL A 201 31.67 -9.98 14.19
N LEU A 202 31.79 -9.77 12.87
CA LEU A 202 33.07 -9.89 12.20
C LEU A 202 33.91 -8.68 12.59
N THR A 203 34.40 -8.65 13.83
CA THR A 203 35.64 -7.94 14.12
C THR A 203 36.75 -8.70 13.40
N SER A 204 37.47 -8.02 12.52
CA SER A 204 38.56 -8.52 11.66
C SER A 204 38.12 -9.34 10.42
N TYR A 205 37.87 -8.63 9.32
CA TYR A 205 38.46 -9.04 8.04
C TYR A 205 39.49 -7.98 7.67
N PRO A 206 40.78 -8.33 7.51
CA PRO A 206 41.72 -7.46 6.86
C PRO A 206 41.30 -7.39 5.39
N TRP A 207 40.58 -6.34 5.01
CA TRP A 207 40.25 -6.09 3.61
C TRP A 207 41.54 -5.73 2.89
N LYS A 208 42.22 -6.73 2.32
CA LYS A 208 43.30 -6.50 1.35
C LYS A 208 42.70 -5.73 0.19
N GLN A 209 43.01 -4.44 0.18
CA GLN A 209 42.78 -3.53 -0.92
C GLN A 209 43.74 -3.93 -2.05
N THR A 210 43.29 -4.69 -3.03
CA THR A 210 43.93 -4.67 -4.35
C THR A 210 43.57 -3.33 -4.97
N SER A 211 44.34 -2.31 -4.60
CA SER A 211 44.30 -0.99 -5.21
C SER A 211 44.90 -1.07 -6.61
N HIS A 212 44.06 -1.05 -7.65
CA HIS A 212 44.44 -0.31 -8.84
C HIS A 212 44.19 1.18 -8.52
N LYS A 213 45.25 1.98 -8.62
CA LYS A 213 45.34 3.37 -8.13
C LYS A 213 44.11 4.22 -8.52
N LEU A 214 43.47 4.82 -7.51
CA LEU A 214 42.48 5.89 -7.67
C LEU A 214 43.20 7.23 -7.87
N LYS A 215 42.90 7.93 -8.97
CA LYS A 215 42.90 9.40 -9.01
C LYS A 215 41.44 9.85 -9.19
N ASP A 216 41.02 10.83 -8.39
CA ASP A 216 39.80 11.63 -8.55
C ASP A 216 38.42 10.95 -8.43
N GLY A 217 38.30 9.84 -7.68
CA GLY A 217 36.97 9.27 -7.36
C GLY A 217 36.28 8.52 -8.51
N CYS A 218 37.02 8.22 -9.57
CA CYS A 218 36.57 7.46 -10.73
C CYS A 218 37.05 6.00 -10.72
N MET A 219 36.29 5.10 -11.34
CA MET A 219 36.56 3.67 -11.49
C MET A 219 36.49 3.30 -12.97
N VAL A 220 37.59 2.77 -13.51
CA VAL A 220 37.63 2.18 -14.85
C VAL A 220 37.16 0.72 -14.75
N ILE A 221 36.24 0.31 -15.62
CA ILE A 221 35.75 -1.07 -15.68
C ILE A 221 36.46 -1.80 -16.81
N ASP A 222 37.47 -2.58 -16.47
CA ASP A 222 38.16 -3.45 -17.43
C ASP A 222 37.32 -4.70 -17.73
N GLY A 223 37.29 -5.10 -19.01
CA GLY A 223 36.52 -6.23 -19.51
C GLY A 223 36.76 -7.52 -18.70
N ILE A 224 35.70 -8.30 -18.50
CA ILE A 224 35.71 -9.53 -17.71
C ILE A 224 36.68 -10.55 -18.32
N GLU A 225 37.90 -10.61 -17.81
CA GLU A 225 38.82 -11.72 -18.02
C GLU A 225 38.69 -12.71 -16.86
N ARG A 226 38.38 -13.97 -17.17
CA ARG A 226 38.22 -15.05 -16.19
C ARG A 226 39.55 -15.32 -15.49
N GLN A 227 39.72 -14.85 -14.26
CA GLN A 227 40.81 -15.32 -13.39
C GLN A 227 40.34 -16.49 -12.51
N HIS A 228 40.66 -17.69 -13.00
CA HIS A 228 41.21 -18.85 -12.29
C HIS A 228 40.71 -19.11 -10.85
N ILE A 229 39.79 -20.08 -10.74
CA ILE A 229 39.52 -20.83 -9.52
C ILE A 229 40.76 -21.68 -9.22
N LEU A 230 41.57 -21.28 -8.25
CA LEU A 230 42.57 -22.14 -7.64
C LEU A 230 41.85 -23.16 -6.76
N ARG A 231 41.89 -24.41 -7.24
CA ARG A 231 41.54 -25.62 -6.50
C ARG A 231 42.44 -25.74 -5.26
N MET A 232 41.85 -26.02 -4.11
CA MET A 232 42.53 -26.77 -3.05
C MET A 232 41.79 -28.09 -2.89
N ALA A 233 42.56 -29.16 -3.07
CA ALA A 233 42.14 -30.54 -3.00
C ALA A 233 42.11 -31.03 -1.55
N SER A 234 41.19 -31.96 -1.27
CA SER A 234 41.38 -32.99 -0.25
C SER A 234 40.70 -34.29 -0.72
N SER A 235 41.55 -35.18 -1.24
CA SER A 235 41.53 -36.66 -1.25
C SER A 235 40.24 -37.45 -0.90
N LEU A 236 39.69 -38.15 -1.93
CA LEU A 236 39.44 -39.62 -2.13
C LEU A 236 38.78 -40.50 -1.02
N PRO A 237 38.17 -41.68 -1.34
CA PRO A 237 37.75 -42.25 -2.64
C PRO A 237 36.34 -42.93 -2.70
N SER A 238 35.88 -43.14 -3.96
CA SER A 238 35.13 -44.29 -4.53
C SER A 238 33.77 -44.78 -3.97
N GLY A 239 32.72 -44.71 -4.82
CA GLY A 239 31.51 -45.55 -4.75
C GLY A 239 30.42 -45.07 -5.74
N PRO A 240 29.72 -45.96 -6.50
CA PRO A 240 29.06 -45.60 -7.75
C PRO A 240 27.63 -45.05 -7.60
N LEU A 241 27.23 -44.39 -8.69
CA LEU A 241 25.91 -43.85 -9.03
C LEU A 241 24.72 -44.69 -8.56
N VAL A 242 23.83 -44.07 -7.79
CA VAL A 242 22.40 -44.40 -7.77
C VAL A 242 21.63 -43.09 -7.87
N LEU A 243 21.07 -42.82 -9.06
CA LEU A 243 19.95 -41.91 -9.23
C LEU A 243 18.82 -42.42 -8.34
N SER A 244 18.49 -41.69 -7.28
CA SER A 244 17.23 -41.89 -6.58
C SER A 244 16.40 -40.61 -6.61
N LEU A 245 15.27 -40.78 -7.27
CA LEU A 245 14.17 -39.87 -7.45
C LEU A 245 13.48 -39.65 -6.09
N TYR A 246 13.81 -38.57 -5.40
CA TYR A 246 13.02 -38.05 -4.27
C TYR A 246 12.76 -36.55 -4.46
N LEU A 247 11.97 -36.24 -5.47
CA LEU A 247 11.22 -35.00 -5.57
C LEU A 247 9.76 -35.41 -5.43
N LEU A 248 9.24 -35.41 -4.21
CA LEU A 248 7.83 -35.26 -3.82
C LEU A 248 7.75 -35.45 -2.29
N LEU A 249 6.99 -34.58 -1.64
CA LEU A 249 6.76 -34.46 -0.18
C LEU A 249 7.69 -33.52 0.59
N PHE A 250 7.79 -32.27 0.14
CA PHE A 250 7.66 -31.17 1.10
C PHE A 250 6.26 -30.59 0.91
N PRO A 251 5.37 -30.62 1.92
CA PRO A 251 4.24 -29.71 1.89
C PRO A 251 4.87 -28.32 1.91
N VAL A 252 4.78 -27.62 0.78
CA VAL A 252 4.96 -26.18 0.78
C VAL A 252 3.82 -25.66 1.65
N CYS A 253 4.10 -25.52 2.93
CA CYS A 253 3.24 -24.80 3.84
C CYS A 253 3.36 -23.33 3.44
N LEU A 254 2.61 -22.95 2.39
CA LEU A 254 2.16 -21.59 2.21
C LEU A 254 1.26 -21.31 3.41
N ALA A 255 1.87 -20.94 4.53
CA ALA A 255 1.15 -20.25 5.59
C ALA A 255 0.73 -18.90 5.01
N THR A 256 -0.40 -18.90 4.30
CA THR A 256 -1.21 -17.71 4.17
C THR A 256 -1.65 -17.40 5.60
N ASP A 257 -1.03 -16.39 6.19
CA ASP A 257 -1.55 -15.79 7.41
C ASP A 257 -2.91 -15.21 7.03
N SER A 258 -3.96 -16.03 7.16
CA SER A 258 -5.32 -15.67 6.76
C SER A 258 -5.77 -14.65 7.79
N ALA A 259 -5.81 -13.39 7.40
CA ALA A 259 -6.46 -12.33 8.17
C ALA A 259 -7.86 -12.80 8.57
N SER A 260 -8.03 -13.26 9.81
CA SER A 260 -9.30 -13.74 10.33
C SER A 260 -10.00 -12.54 10.96
N ILE A 261 -11.13 -12.12 10.39
CA ILE A 261 -12.01 -11.14 11.04
C ILE A 261 -12.75 -11.85 12.17
N THR A 262 -12.51 -11.42 13.40
CA THR A 262 -13.09 -12.00 14.62
C THR A 262 -13.97 -10.99 15.34
N TYR A 263 -14.90 -11.48 16.16
CA TYR A 263 -15.75 -10.65 17.00
C TYR A 263 -15.06 -10.35 18.34
N HIS A 264 -15.06 -9.09 18.76
CA HIS A 264 -14.36 -8.61 19.95
C HIS A 264 -15.33 -8.14 21.06
N GLY A 265 -16.58 -8.60 21.01
CA GLY A 265 -17.57 -8.40 22.08
C GLY A 265 -18.29 -7.05 22.09
N GLY A 266 -17.92 -6.11 21.22
CA GLY A 266 -18.52 -4.79 21.13
C GLY A 266 -19.86 -4.73 20.39
N PRO A 267 -20.61 -3.62 20.50
CA PRO A 267 -21.93 -3.50 19.88
C PRO A 267 -21.90 -3.53 18.34
N LEU A 268 -22.98 -4.06 17.74
CA LEU A 268 -23.27 -3.98 16.31
C LEU A 268 -24.48 -3.06 16.08
N LEU A 269 -24.67 -2.56 14.86
CA LEU A 269 -25.93 -1.89 14.49
C LEU A 269 -26.95 -2.95 14.03
N THR A 270 -28.07 -3.05 14.73
CA THR A 270 -29.10 -4.08 14.49
C THR A 270 -30.51 -3.47 14.45
N GLY A 271 -31.51 -4.25 14.04
CA GLY A 271 -32.91 -3.80 14.04
C GLY A 271 -33.18 -2.74 12.97
N ASN A 272 -33.77 -1.60 13.34
CA ASN A 272 -34.08 -0.53 12.40
C ASN A 272 -32.91 0.46 12.30
N LEU A 273 -32.29 0.54 11.12
CA LEU A 273 -31.18 1.45 10.84
C LEU A 273 -31.66 2.64 10.01
N ASN A 274 -31.98 3.73 10.68
CA ASN A 274 -32.47 4.96 10.05
C ASN A 274 -31.32 5.83 9.57
N LEU A 275 -31.21 6.08 8.28
CA LEU A 275 -30.16 6.89 7.67
C LEU A 275 -30.64 8.33 7.41
N THR A 276 -29.79 9.30 7.77
CA THR A 276 -29.93 10.71 7.37
C THR A 276 -28.88 11.00 6.30
N LEU A 277 -29.30 11.17 5.03
CA LEU A 277 -28.37 11.48 3.95
C LEU A 277 -28.09 12.98 3.90
N ILE A 278 -26.81 13.35 3.93
CA ILE A 278 -26.34 14.73 3.87
C ILE A 278 -25.60 14.92 2.55
N TRP A 279 -26.26 15.60 1.61
CA TRP A 279 -25.70 15.97 0.31
C TRP A 279 -24.87 17.25 0.46
N TYR A 280 -23.56 17.09 0.62
CA TYR A 280 -22.64 18.21 0.86
C TYR A 280 -22.07 18.73 -0.46
N GLY A 281 -22.58 19.86 -0.93
CA GLY A 281 -22.30 20.45 -2.24
C GLY A 281 -23.36 20.13 -3.30
N GLN A 282 -23.02 20.36 -4.56
CA GLN A 282 -23.97 20.23 -5.68
C GLN A 282 -24.10 18.78 -6.17
N PHE A 283 -25.34 18.27 -6.18
CA PHE A 283 -25.67 16.92 -6.64
C PHE A 283 -26.85 16.94 -7.61
N GLY A 284 -26.69 16.27 -8.75
CA GLY A 284 -27.79 16.05 -9.69
C GLY A 284 -28.87 15.12 -9.13
N ARG A 285 -30.11 15.30 -9.57
CA ARG A 285 -31.26 14.46 -9.15
C ARG A 285 -31.00 12.97 -9.45
N VAL A 286 -30.45 12.67 -10.62
CA VAL A 286 -30.12 11.30 -11.04
C VAL A 286 -29.09 10.67 -10.08
N HIS A 287 -28.06 11.42 -9.68
CA HIS A 287 -27.03 10.96 -8.75
C HIS A 287 -27.62 10.61 -7.38
N LYS A 288 -28.47 11.49 -6.84
CA LYS A 288 -29.18 11.23 -5.57
C LYS A 288 -30.08 10.00 -5.67
N ASN A 289 -30.74 9.80 -6.81
CA ASN A 289 -31.63 8.66 -7.02
C ASN A 289 -30.88 7.32 -6.99
N VAL A 290 -29.68 7.23 -7.56
CA VAL A 290 -28.89 5.98 -7.58
C VAL A 290 -28.52 5.54 -6.16
N ILE A 291 -28.03 6.45 -5.32
CA ILE A 291 -27.68 6.15 -3.93
C ILE A 291 -28.92 5.72 -3.11
N ARG A 292 -30.06 6.39 -3.30
CA ARG A 292 -31.30 6.00 -2.61
C ARG A 292 -31.81 4.64 -3.08
N ALA A 293 -31.75 4.39 -4.39
CA ALA A 293 -32.12 3.11 -4.96
C ALA A 293 -31.22 1.97 -4.42
N PHE A 294 -29.93 2.22 -4.21
CA PHE A 294 -29.04 1.25 -3.56
C PHE A 294 -29.53 0.90 -2.14
N VAL A 295 -29.88 1.89 -1.31
CA VAL A 295 -30.42 1.63 0.05
C VAL A 295 -31.74 0.85 -0.01
N GLU A 296 -32.65 1.23 -0.91
CA GLU A 296 -33.90 0.50 -1.13
C GLU A 296 -33.66 -0.95 -1.59
N SER A 297 -32.55 -1.21 -2.29
CA SER A 297 -32.21 -2.53 -2.82
C SER A 297 -31.74 -3.52 -1.76
N LEU A 298 -31.31 -3.05 -0.58
CA LEU A 298 -30.86 -3.91 0.52
C LEU A 298 -31.96 -4.87 1.00
N HIS A 299 -33.23 -4.44 0.88
CA HIS A 299 -34.42 -5.20 1.31
C HIS A 299 -35.32 -5.61 0.14
N TYR A 300 -34.89 -5.34 -1.09
CA TYR A 300 -35.72 -5.61 -2.26
C TYR A 300 -35.67 -7.11 -2.61
N ASN A 301 -36.85 -7.69 -2.82
CA ASN A 301 -37.00 -9.04 -3.32
C ASN A 301 -37.80 -9.04 -4.62
N ALA A 302 -37.11 -9.30 -5.72
CA ALA A 302 -37.67 -9.45 -7.07
C ALA A 302 -38.09 -10.89 -7.42
N GLY A 303 -38.03 -11.82 -6.45
CA GLY A 303 -38.21 -13.25 -6.69
C GLY A 303 -37.08 -13.87 -7.54
N ALA A 304 -37.39 -14.93 -8.29
CA ALA A 304 -36.41 -15.65 -9.11
C ALA A 304 -35.98 -14.88 -10.38
N ASN A 305 -36.73 -13.84 -10.77
CA ASN A 305 -36.59 -13.19 -12.08
C ASN A 305 -35.34 -12.31 -12.23
N LEU A 306 -34.72 -11.86 -11.12
CA LEU A 306 -33.57 -10.96 -11.15
C LEU A 306 -32.48 -11.41 -10.16
N GLN A 307 -31.85 -12.55 -10.42
CA GLN A 307 -30.74 -13.07 -9.59
C GLN A 307 -29.37 -12.80 -10.22
N PRO A 308 -28.31 -12.55 -9.44
CA PRO A 308 -28.32 -12.39 -7.98
C PRO A 308 -28.78 -10.98 -7.54
N GLN A 309 -29.34 -10.88 -6.34
CA GLN A 309 -29.93 -9.65 -5.80
C GLN A 309 -29.02 -8.96 -4.78
N VAL A 310 -29.08 -7.63 -4.70
CA VAL A 310 -28.39 -6.84 -3.66
C VAL A 310 -28.79 -7.31 -2.24
N SER A 311 -30.04 -7.71 -2.04
CA SER A 311 -30.52 -8.26 -0.76
C SER A 311 -29.82 -9.56 -0.37
N SER A 312 -29.43 -10.41 -1.33
CA SER A 312 -28.64 -11.62 -1.03
C SER A 312 -27.25 -11.29 -0.48
N TRP A 313 -26.67 -10.18 -0.92
CA TRP A 313 -25.43 -9.65 -0.36
C TRP A 313 -25.64 -9.08 1.04
N TRP A 314 -26.76 -8.37 1.25
CA TRP A 314 -27.12 -7.86 2.56
C TRP A 314 -27.33 -8.97 3.61
N ASN A 315 -27.91 -10.10 3.23
CA ASN A 315 -28.07 -11.27 4.11
C ASN A 315 -26.73 -11.76 4.70
N VAL A 316 -25.63 -11.64 3.96
CA VAL A 316 -24.28 -11.98 4.48
C VAL A 316 -23.87 -11.00 5.58
N VAL A 317 -24.18 -9.71 5.42
CA VAL A 317 -23.94 -8.68 6.45
C VAL A 317 -24.79 -8.96 7.70
N GLU A 318 -26.06 -9.32 7.53
CA GLU A 318 -26.95 -9.65 8.65
C GLU A 318 -26.48 -10.90 9.43
N SER A 319 -25.80 -11.83 8.76
CA SER A 319 -25.27 -13.06 9.37
C SER A 319 -24.22 -12.82 10.47
N TYR A 320 -23.61 -11.63 10.51
CA TYR A 320 -22.70 -11.22 11.59
C TYR A 320 -23.39 -11.18 12.96
N GLN A 321 -24.70 -10.89 13.02
CA GLN A 321 -25.46 -10.87 14.27
C GLN A 321 -25.50 -12.24 14.93
N GLU A 322 -25.68 -13.30 14.13
CA GLU A 322 -25.72 -14.68 14.61
C GLU A 322 -24.37 -15.10 15.19
N VAL A 323 -23.28 -14.77 14.47
CA VAL A 323 -21.91 -15.05 14.93
C VAL A 323 -21.55 -14.28 16.20
N ALA A 324 -22.14 -13.10 16.42
CA ALA A 324 -22.00 -12.33 17.65
C ALA A 324 -22.96 -12.74 18.78
N GLY A 325 -23.80 -13.76 18.58
CA GLY A 325 -24.81 -14.20 19.56
C GLY A 325 -25.94 -13.20 19.79
N LYS A 326 -26.22 -12.31 18.81
CA LYS A 326 -27.27 -11.27 18.86
C LYS A 326 -28.58 -11.66 18.17
N GLY A 327 -28.65 -12.87 17.61
CA GLY A 327 -29.82 -13.40 16.88
C GLY A 327 -29.72 -13.21 15.36
N SER A 328 -30.83 -13.44 14.66
CA SER A 328 -30.91 -13.46 13.19
C SER A 328 -31.98 -12.51 12.62
N SER A 329 -32.40 -11.51 13.41
CA SER A 329 -33.42 -10.54 12.96
C SER A 329 -32.90 -9.68 11.80
N PRO A 330 -33.74 -9.33 10.81
CA PRO A 330 -33.34 -8.45 9.72
C PRO A 330 -32.89 -7.07 10.21
N ILE A 331 -31.90 -6.49 9.52
CA ILE A 331 -31.42 -5.12 9.74
C ILE A 331 -32.11 -4.20 8.72
N ASN A 332 -33.23 -3.59 9.11
CA ASN A 332 -34.04 -2.73 8.25
C ASN A 332 -33.42 -1.35 8.06
N VAL A 333 -32.59 -1.21 7.03
CA VAL A 333 -32.00 0.07 6.60
C VAL A 333 -33.00 0.93 5.82
N LYS A 334 -33.24 2.17 6.26
CA LYS A 334 -34.14 3.12 5.58
C LYS A 334 -33.56 4.53 5.56
N VAL A 335 -33.76 5.25 4.46
CA VAL A 335 -33.50 6.70 4.43
C VAL A 335 -34.69 7.43 5.02
N VAL A 336 -34.54 8.05 6.19
CA VAL A 336 -35.63 8.76 6.89
C VAL A 336 -35.57 10.27 6.69
N LYS A 337 -34.38 10.82 6.39
CA LYS A 337 -34.16 12.25 6.22
C LYS A 337 -33.10 12.50 5.16
N GLN A 338 -33.26 13.62 4.44
CA GLN A 338 -32.27 14.12 3.50
C GLN A 338 -32.02 15.61 3.76
N VAL A 339 -30.75 15.99 3.82
CA VAL A 339 -30.30 17.39 4.00
C VAL A 339 -29.39 17.73 2.83
N THR A 340 -29.53 18.91 2.25
CA THR A 340 -28.63 19.38 1.19
C THR A 340 -27.95 20.67 1.65
N ASP A 341 -26.62 20.68 1.62
CA ASP A 341 -25.81 21.85 1.92
C ASP A 341 -25.15 22.36 0.63
N LEU A 342 -25.84 23.24 -0.09
CA LEU A 342 -25.33 23.84 -1.33
C LEU A 342 -24.27 24.92 -1.09
N LYS A 343 -24.13 25.41 0.15
CA LYS A 343 -23.23 26.53 0.48
C LYS A 343 -21.86 26.05 0.92
N TYR A 344 -21.62 24.74 0.98
CA TYR A 344 -20.39 24.16 1.49
C TYR A 344 -20.09 24.74 2.88
N SER A 345 -20.98 24.53 3.87
CA SER A 345 -20.93 25.28 5.14
C SER A 345 -19.65 25.06 5.97
N ALA A 346 -18.82 24.08 5.63
CA ALA A 346 -17.49 23.84 6.17
C ALA A 346 -16.35 24.03 5.13
N GLY A 347 -16.62 24.69 4.01
CA GLY A 347 -15.70 24.86 2.90
C GLY A 347 -15.60 23.64 1.97
N LYS A 348 -14.86 23.79 0.88
CA LYS A 348 -14.60 22.70 -0.09
C LYS A 348 -13.46 21.76 0.33
N VAL A 349 -12.76 22.09 1.41
CA VAL A 349 -11.76 21.22 2.05
C VAL A 349 -12.26 20.90 3.44
N VAL A 350 -12.81 19.70 3.63
CA VAL A 350 -13.46 19.27 4.86
C VAL A 350 -12.48 18.45 5.70
N THR A 351 -12.20 18.91 6.92
CA THR A 351 -11.35 18.22 7.91
C THR A 351 -12.20 17.43 8.91
N SER A 352 -11.59 16.55 9.69
CA SER A 352 -12.28 15.75 10.72
C SER A 352 -13.04 16.60 11.75
N GLU A 353 -12.51 17.77 12.12
CA GLU A 353 -13.16 18.71 13.03
C GLU A 353 -14.42 19.32 12.42
N PHE A 354 -14.37 19.60 11.11
CA PHE A 354 -15.51 20.14 10.38
C PHE A 354 -16.61 19.12 10.13
N ILE A 355 -16.28 17.82 10.00
CA ILE A 355 -17.28 16.73 9.96
C ILE A 355 -18.24 16.88 11.14
N GLN A 356 -17.69 17.05 12.35
CA GLN A 356 -18.51 17.11 13.56
C GLN A 356 -19.51 18.26 13.51
N LYS A 357 -19.07 19.43 13.05
CA LYS A 357 -19.93 20.61 12.88
C LYS A 357 -21.01 20.40 11.81
N VAL A 358 -20.65 19.81 10.67
CA VAL A 358 -21.61 19.48 9.59
C VAL A 358 -22.67 18.50 10.10
N LEU A 359 -22.25 17.46 10.82
CA LEU A 359 -23.15 16.46 11.38
C LEU A 359 -24.10 17.07 12.41
N GLN A 360 -23.59 17.79 13.41
CA GLN A 360 -24.42 18.44 14.44
C GLN A 360 -25.49 19.36 13.82
N LYS A 361 -25.08 20.17 12.83
CA LYS A 361 -25.99 21.09 12.13
C LYS A 361 -27.03 20.37 11.28
N ALA A 362 -26.65 19.30 10.59
CA ALA A 362 -27.54 18.59 9.68
C ALA A 362 -28.52 17.64 10.40
N THR A 363 -28.08 17.01 11.50
CA THR A 363 -28.94 16.13 12.31
C THR A 363 -29.84 16.94 13.23
N GLY A 364 -29.42 18.15 13.64
CA GLY A 364 -30.13 18.94 14.65
C GLY A 364 -30.07 18.27 16.03
N GLY A 365 -29.02 17.48 16.29
CA GLY A 365 -28.87 16.70 17.53
C GLY A 365 -29.63 15.37 17.55
N ASP A 366 -30.29 14.97 16.45
CA ASP A 366 -30.97 13.68 16.37
C ASP A 366 -29.96 12.52 16.40
N SER A 367 -29.85 11.87 17.55
CA SER A 367 -28.97 10.72 17.80
C SER A 367 -29.57 9.38 17.36
N ASN A 368 -30.85 9.33 16.93
CA ASN A 368 -31.54 8.10 16.54
C ASN A 368 -31.33 7.72 15.07
N THR A 369 -30.55 8.50 14.32
CA THR A 369 -30.22 8.24 12.92
C THR A 369 -28.72 8.06 12.75
N VAL A 370 -28.30 7.31 11.72
CA VAL A 370 -26.90 7.26 11.29
C VAL A 370 -26.72 8.27 10.16
N PRO A 371 -25.97 9.36 10.38
CA PRO A 371 -25.73 10.34 9.34
C PRO A 371 -24.78 9.80 8.28
N VAL A 372 -25.08 10.08 7.02
CA VAL A 372 -24.23 9.71 5.87
C VAL A 372 -23.91 10.96 5.08
N ILE A 373 -22.67 11.44 5.19
CA ILE A 373 -22.18 12.58 4.41
C ILE A 373 -21.72 12.07 3.04
N LEU A 374 -22.35 12.58 1.99
CA LEU A 374 -22.02 12.33 0.59
C LEU A 374 -21.46 13.63 0.02
N THR A 375 -20.18 13.67 -0.31
CA THR A 375 -19.53 14.90 -0.79
C THR A 375 -19.66 15.04 -2.31
N ALA A 376 -19.89 16.27 -2.79
CA ALA A 376 -19.88 16.57 -4.22
C ALA A 376 -18.47 16.36 -4.81
N ARG A 377 -18.38 16.27 -6.14
CA ARG A 377 -17.11 16.00 -6.86
C ARG A 377 -16.03 17.05 -6.63
N ASP A 378 -16.42 18.27 -6.27
CA ASP A 378 -15.51 19.41 -6.05
C ASP A 378 -15.15 19.63 -4.57
N VAL A 379 -15.29 18.60 -3.75
CA VAL A 379 -15.01 18.63 -2.31
C VAL A 379 -13.88 17.67 -1.96
N LYS A 380 -12.83 18.21 -1.35
CA LYS A 380 -11.71 17.48 -0.77
C LYS A 380 -12.04 17.12 0.67
N MET A 381 -11.86 15.85 1.02
CA MET A 381 -12.13 15.34 2.35
C MET A 381 -10.85 14.78 2.97
N GLN A 382 -10.45 15.30 4.12
CA GLN A 382 -9.26 14.80 4.83
C GLN A 382 -9.41 13.31 5.15
N GLY A 383 -8.36 12.54 4.83
CA GLY A 383 -8.33 11.10 5.06
C GLY A 383 -9.00 10.25 3.97
N LEU A 384 -9.76 10.86 3.05
CA LEU A 384 -10.20 10.21 1.81
C LEU A 384 -9.21 10.49 0.68
N CYS A 385 -9.32 9.74 -0.41
CA CYS A 385 -8.47 9.86 -1.61
C CYS A 385 -6.98 9.53 -1.43
N PHE A 386 -6.53 9.23 -0.20
CA PHE A 386 -5.19 8.70 0.04
C PHE A 386 -5.26 7.19 0.27
N THR A 387 -5.79 6.73 1.40
CA THR A 387 -5.87 5.30 1.75
C THR A 387 -7.29 4.73 1.78
N LYS A 388 -8.30 5.60 1.71
CA LYS A 388 -9.72 5.26 1.85
C LYS A 388 -10.55 6.07 0.87
N CYS A 389 -11.67 5.50 0.43
CA CYS A 389 -12.66 6.16 -0.43
C CYS A 389 -13.97 6.48 0.31
N SER A 390 -14.11 5.88 1.49
CA SER A 390 -15.14 6.12 2.46
C SER A 390 -14.61 5.77 3.85
N GLN A 391 -15.28 6.28 4.87
CA GLN A 391 -14.98 5.94 6.25
C GLN A 391 -16.26 5.93 7.08
N HIS A 392 -16.21 5.22 8.20
CA HIS A 392 -17.17 5.37 9.28
C HIS A 392 -16.45 5.78 10.55
N GLY A 393 -17.17 6.46 11.45
CA GLY A 393 -16.65 6.96 12.71
C GLY A 393 -17.76 7.23 13.71
N MET A 394 -17.39 7.87 14.84
CA MET A 394 -18.30 8.20 15.93
C MET A 394 -18.26 9.71 16.24
N LEU A 395 -19.41 10.28 16.56
CA LEU A 395 -19.59 11.71 16.86
C LEU A 395 -19.93 11.94 18.34
N GLY A 396 -19.20 12.87 18.96
CA GLY A 396 -19.50 13.43 20.28
C GLY A 396 -19.45 12.43 21.44
N ASP A 397 -19.88 12.88 22.61
CA ASP A 397 -19.84 12.09 23.84
C ASP A 397 -20.82 10.90 23.83
N HIS A 398 -21.89 10.99 23.02
CA HIS A 398 -22.86 9.92 22.82
C HIS A 398 -22.41 8.88 21.77
N GLN A 399 -21.20 9.03 21.23
CA GLN A 399 -20.57 8.10 20.28
C GLN A 399 -21.44 7.75 19.06
N GLN A 400 -22.27 8.69 18.58
CA GLN A 400 -23.21 8.43 17.47
C GLN A 400 -22.44 8.00 16.21
N PRO A 401 -22.70 6.81 15.63
CA PRO A 401 -22.05 6.36 14.41
C PRO A 401 -22.42 7.22 13.21
N TYR A 402 -21.45 7.48 12.32
CA TYR A 402 -21.64 8.19 11.07
C TYR A 402 -20.82 7.58 9.93
N ILE A 403 -21.20 7.88 8.70
CA ILE A 403 -20.51 7.47 7.48
C ILE A 403 -20.15 8.71 6.64
N VAL A 404 -18.99 8.69 5.99
CA VAL A 404 -18.57 9.67 4.99
C VAL A 404 -18.17 8.94 3.72
N VAL A 405 -18.69 9.42 2.59
CA VAL A 405 -18.42 8.89 1.25
C VAL A 405 -18.02 10.05 0.35
N GLY A 406 -16.81 9.96 -0.20
CA GLY A 406 -16.28 10.96 -1.13
C GLY A 406 -16.71 10.66 -2.56
N ASN A 407 -17.04 11.69 -3.35
CA ASN A 407 -17.13 11.54 -4.79
C ASN A 407 -15.72 11.64 -5.40
N PRO A 408 -15.20 10.56 -6.03
CA PRO A 408 -13.82 10.54 -6.50
C PRO A 408 -13.61 11.21 -7.86
N GLU A 409 -14.68 11.63 -8.57
CA GLU A 409 -14.65 12.02 -9.99
C GLU A 409 -13.60 13.07 -10.34
N SER A 410 -13.34 14.05 -9.45
CA SER A 410 -12.35 15.10 -9.70
C SER A 410 -11.07 14.98 -8.86
N GLU A 411 -11.18 14.55 -7.60
CA GLU A 411 -10.02 14.58 -6.68
C GLU A 411 -9.10 13.36 -6.79
N CYS A 412 -9.66 12.17 -7.00
CA CYS A 412 -8.87 10.93 -6.96
C CYS A 412 -9.50 9.78 -7.77
N PRO A 413 -9.85 10.01 -9.05
CA PRO A 413 -10.58 9.02 -9.82
C PRO A 413 -9.78 7.72 -9.96
N GLY A 414 -8.47 7.78 -10.19
CA GLY A 414 -7.62 6.58 -10.26
C GLY A 414 -7.31 5.94 -8.90
N SER A 415 -7.66 6.57 -7.77
CA SER A 415 -7.50 5.98 -6.44
C SER A 415 -8.81 5.56 -5.81
N CYS A 416 -9.98 5.92 -6.35
CA CYS A 416 -11.25 5.57 -5.70
C CYS A 416 -12.38 5.19 -6.64
N ALA A 417 -12.19 5.30 -7.96
CA ALA A 417 -13.18 4.90 -8.93
C ALA A 417 -12.85 3.59 -9.65
N TRP A 418 -11.85 2.82 -9.21
CA TRP A 418 -11.69 1.44 -9.69
C TRP A 418 -12.90 0.59 -9.26
N PRO A 419 -13.53 -0.19 -10.15
CA PRO A 419 -13.05 -0.60 -11.48
C PRO A 419 -13.55 0.21 -12.67
N PHE A 420 -14.16 1.38 -12.47
CA PHE A 420 -14.64 2.24 -13.56
C PHE A 420 -13.57 3.17 -14.14
N GLN A 421 -12.50 3.39 -13.40
CA GLN A 421 -11.32 4.16 -13.80
C GLN A 421 -10.07 3.31 -13.67
N LYS A 422 -9.12 3.49 -14.60
CA LYS A 422 -7.79 2.87 -14.47
C LYS A 422 -7.11 3.39 -13.21
N PRO A 423 -6.55 2.51 -12.37
CA PRO A 423 -5.95 2.96 -11.14
C PRO A 423 -4.67 3.76 -11.43
N ASP A 424 -4.41 4.82 -10.67
CA ASP A 424 -3.20 5.66 -10.85
C ASP A 424 -1.91 4.84 -10.62
N LYS A 425 -2.01 3.84 -9.75
CA LYS A 425 -0.94 2.94 -9.32
C LYS A 425 -1.52 1.53 -9.18
N GLY A 426 -0.75 0.52 -9.59
CA GLY A 426 -1.16 -0.88 -9.49
C GLY A 426 -0.97 -1.66 -10.78
N PRO A 427 -1.32 -2.96 -10.79
CA PRO A 427 -1.23 -3.75 -12.01
C PRO A 427 -2.14 -3.18 -13.09
N LEU A 428 -1.76 -3.42 -14.35
CA LEU A 428 -2.62 -3.18 -15.50
C LEU A 428 -3.98 -3.81 -15.22
N SER A 429 -5.01 -2.96 -15.19
CA SER A 429 -6.35 -3.34 -14.76
C SER A 429 -7.34 -3.18 -15.90
N ILE A 430 -8.30 -4.10 -15.98
CA ILE A 430 -9.45 -3.96 -16.88
C ILE A 430 -10.44 -3.02 -16.21
N THR A 431 -10.90 -2.01 -16.95
CA THR A 431 -11.96 -1.11 -16.50
C THR A 431 -13.32 -1.60 -16.98
N LEU A 432 -14.32 -1.47 -16.11
CA LEU A 432 -15.72 -1.70 -16.42
C LEU A 432 -16.41 -0.37 -16.74
N ASN A 433 -17.46 -0.41 -17.55
CA ASN A 433 -18.34 0.76 -17.65
C ASN A 433 -19.20 0.85 -16.37
N PRO A 434 -19.46 2.06 -15.85
CA PRO A 434 -20.34 2.25 -14.70
C PRO A 434 -21.78 1.74 -14.99
N PRO A 435 -22.39 0.91 -14.12
CA PRO A 435 -23.70 0.33 -14.38
C PRO A 435 -24.85 1.34 -14.37
N ASN A 436 -24.68 2.53 -13.79
CA ASN A 436 -25.64 3.63 -13.84
C ASN A 436 -25.16 4.80 -14.71
N GLY A 437 -24.11 4.58 -15.51
CA GLY A 437 -23.61 5.55 -16.49
C GLY A 437 -22.86 6.76 -15.90
N ASN A 438 -22.56 6.78 -14.59
CA ASN A 438 -21.78 7.85 -13.98
C ASN A 438 -20.68 7.30 -13.07
N LEU A 439 -19.43 7.51 -13.48
CA LEU A 439 -18.24 7.05 -12.76
C LEU A 439 -18.22 7.46 -11.28
N GLY A 440 -18.50 8.74 -10.98
CA GLY A 440 -18.45 9.26 -9.62
C GLY A 440 -19.46 8.57 -8.70
N VAL A 441 -20.73 8.52 -9.12
CA VAL A 441 -21.82 7.97 -8.29
C VAL A 441 -21.75 6.45 -8.18
N ASP A 442 -21.42 5.74 -9.25
CA ASP A 442 -21.25 4.29 -9.20
C ASP A 442 -20.05 3.90 -8.29
N ALA A 443 -18.96 4.69 -8.31
CA ALA A 443 -17.87 4.53 -7.36
C ALA A 443 -18.30 4.86 -5.92
N MET A 444 -19.12 5.89 -5.73
CA MET A 444 -19.71 6.21 -4.42
C MET A 444 -20.59 5.07 -3.90
N VAL A 445 -21.32 4.34 -4.75
CA VAL A 445 -22.09 3.15 -4.32
C VAL A 445 -21.16 2.09 -3.73
N ILE A 446 -20.04 1.77 -4.39
CA ILE A 446 -19.04 0.81 -3.88
C ILE A 446 -18.50 1.28 -2.53
N ALA A 447 -18.10 2.55 -2.45
CA ALA A 447 -17.54 3.14 -1.24
C ALA A 447 -18.58 3.18 -0.10
N PHE A 448 -19.84 3.49 -0.40
CA PHE A 448 -20.92 3.52 0.58
C PHE A 448 -21.27 2.12 1.07
N ALA A 449 -21.41 1.14 0.17
CA ALA A 449 -21.66 -0.25 0.52
C ALA A 449 -20.61 -0.77 1.50
N ARG A 450 -19.32 -0.49 1.22
CA ARG A 450 -18.22 -0.84 2.10
C ARG A 450 -18.36 -0.20 3.48
N ALA A 451 -18.50 1.12 3.54
CA ALA A 451 -18.56 1.82 4.82
C ALA A 451 -19.81 1.45 5.63
N LEU A 452 -20.93 1.14 4.97
CA LEU A 452 -22.14 0.66 5.63
C LEU A 452 -21.91 -0.71 6.30
N VAL A 453 -21.25 -1.65 5.62
CA VAL A 453 -20.88 -2.95 6.21
C VAL A 453 -19.98 -2.75 7.42
N GLU A 454 -18.95 -1.92 7.30
CA GLU A 454 -18.00 -1.67 8.40
C GLU A 454 -18.67 -0.94 9.57
N ALA A 455 -19.58 0.00 9.30
CA ALA A 455 -20.37 0.68 10.34
C ALA A 455 -21.35 -0.26 11.04
N VAL A 456 -21.96 -1.20 10.33
CA VAL A 456 -22.88 -2.18 10.91
C VAL A 456 -22.14 -3.21 11.76
N THR A 457 -21.01 -3.72 11.26
CA THR A 457 -20.26 -4.82 11.89
C THR A 457 -19.25 -4.35 12.93
N ASN A 458 -18.85 -3.08 12.92
CA ASN A 458 -17.85 -2.55 13.85
C ASN A 458 -18.03 -1.05 14.18
N PRO A 459 -19.25 -0.58 14.52
CA PRO A 459 -19.55 0.86 14.67
C PRO A 459 -18.62 1.59 15.64
N TYR A 460 -18.25 0.92 16.74
CA TYR A 460 -17.46 1.50 17.83
C TYR A 460 -16.01 1.01 17.87
N LYS A 461 -15.54 0.38 16.78
CA LYS A 461 -14.19 -0.22 16.69
C LYS A 461 -13.91 -1.32 17.73
N THR A 462 -14.97 -1.96 18.23
CA THR A 462 -14.95 -3.05 19.22
C THR A 462 -15.76 -4.28 18.78
N GLY A 463 -16.37 -4.25 17.59
CA GLY A 463 -17.16 -5.34 17.01
C GLY A 463 -16.29 -6.33 16.23
N PHE A 464 -16.47 -6.39 14.89
CA PHE A 464 -15.72 -7.30 14.03
C PHE A 464 -14.51 -6.64 13.37
N PHE A 465 -13.31 -7.12 13.70
CA PHE A 465 -12.07 -6.72 13.06
C PHE A 465 -10.98 -7.79 13.22
N GLN A 466 -9.91 -7.66 12.45
CA GLN A 466 -8.72 -8.49 12.59
C GLN A 466 -7.91 -8.06 13.81
N ASP A 467 -7.68 -8.97 14.75
CA ASP A 467 -6.77 -8.73 15.87
C ASP A 467 -5.33 -8.59 15.37
N ASN A 468 -4.74 -7.42 15.57
CA ASN A 468 -3.38 -7.10 15.17
C ASN A 468 -2.58 -6.71 16.41
N SER A 469 -2.37 -7.65 17.33
CA SER A 469 -1.57 -7.48 18.56
C SER A 469 -0.13 -6.98 18.32
N ASN A 470 0.34 -6.94 17.06
CA ASN A 470 1.66 -6.45 16.67
C ASN A 470 1.65 -5.17 15.79
N ASN A 471 0.49 -4.55 15.49
CA ASN A 471 0.41 -3.36 14.62
C ASN A 471 -0.77 -2.45 14.98
N ALA A 472 -0.55 -1.48 15.88
CA ALA A 472 -1.56 -0.56 16.40
C ALA A 472 -2.21 0.40 15.36
N ASN A 473 -1.71 0.48 14.12
CA ASN A 473 -2.09 1.53 13.17
C ASN A 473 -2.95 1.10 11.97
N LYS A 474 -3.44 -0.15 11.90
CA LYS A 474 -4.34 -0.57 10.80
C LYS A 474 -5.34 -1.63 11.22
N THR A 475 -6.59 -1.20 11.42
CA THR A 475 -7.75 -2.09 11.63
C THR A 475 -8.24 -2.61 10.28
N VAL A 476 -8.24 -3.92 10.09
CA VAL A 476 -8.90 -4.58 8.95
C VAL A 476 -10.28 -5.05 9.43
N GLU A 477 -11.33 -4.53 8.81
CA GLU A 477 -12.75 -4.79 9.05
C GLU A 477 -13.37 -5.65 7.92
N ALA A 478 -14.62 -6.07 8.11
CA ALA A 478 -15.38 -7.00 7.27
C ALA A 478 -15.29 -6.76 5.75
N ALA A 479 -15.54 -5.52 5.28
CA ALA A 479 -15.44 -5.20 3.86
C ALA A 479 -13.99 -4.91 3.43
N SER A 480 -13.14 -4.43 4.34
CA SER A 480 -11.72 -4.17 4.07
C SER A 480 -10.88 -5.40 3.80
N ALA A 481 -11.16 -6.51 4.47
CA ALA A 481 -10.57 -7.81 4.15
C ALA A 481 -10.84 -8.21 2.69
N CYS A 482 -11.97 -7.75 2.13
CA CYS A 482 -12.46 -8.11 0.82
C CYS A 482 -12.26 -7.03 -0.26
N TRP A 483 -11.39 -6.05 -0.02
CA TRP A 483 -11.01 -5.00 -0.97
C TRP A 483 -10.82 -5.52 -2.42
N GLY A 484 -11.34 -4.82 -3.41
CA GLY A 484 -11.09 -5.12 -4.82
C GLY A 484 -11.63 -6.46 -5.39
N ILE A 485 -12.38 -7.23 -4.60
CA ILE A 485 -13.06 -8.45 -5.07
C ILE A 485 -14.52 -8.08 -5.36
N PHE A 486 -14.97 -8.28 -6.59
CA PHE A 486 -16.37 -8.07 -6.99
C PHE A 486 -17.04 -9.33 -7.55
N GLY A 487 -16.25 -10.33 -7.94
CA GLY A 487 -16.71 -11.59 -8.52
C GLY A 487 -15.78 -12.74 -8.19
N SER A 488 -16.26 -13.96 -8.39
CA SER A 488 -15.45 -15.17 -8.29
C SER A 488 -14.22 -15.11 -9.22
N GLY A 489 -13.07 -15.58 -8.70
CA GLY A 489 -11.79 -15.56 -9.42
C GLY A 489 -11.11 -14.18 -9.51
N ALA A 490 -11.52 -13.19 -8.70
CA ALA A 490 -10.84 -11.90 -8.63
C ALA A 490 -9.38 -12.04 -8.18
N PHE A 491 -8.52 -11.19 -8.76
CA PHE A 491 -7.11 -11.02 -8.38
C PHE A 491 -6.71 -9.58 -8.72
N ASP A 492 -5.48 -9.18 -8.42
CA ASP A 492 -5.11 -7.77 -8.59
C ASP A 492 -5.18 -7.29 -10.04
N GLY A 493 -5.97 -6.24 -10.25
CA GLY A 493 -6.29 -5.67 -11.56
C GLY A 493 -7.44 -6.34 -12.30
N TYR A 494 -8.03 -7.40 -11.74
CA TYR A 494 -9.19 -8.08 -12.28
C TYR A 494 -10.31 -8.20 -11.23
N THR A 495 -11.49 -7.68 -11.58
CA THR A 495 -12.65 -7.61 -10.67
C THR A 495 -13.20 -8.96 -10.23
N GLY A 496 -12.80 -10.05 -10.90
CA GLY A 496 -13.52 -11.30 -10.90
C GLY A 496 -14.65 -11.28 -11.93
N LYS A 497 -15.38 -12.40 -12.01
CA LYS A 497 -16.51 -12.55 -12.93
C LYS A 497 -17.64 -11.59 -12.53
N VAL A 498 -17.96 -10.65 -13.42
CA VAL A 498 -19.10 -9.75 -13.31
C VAL A 498 -19.98 -9.92 -14.54
N ARG A 499 -21.24 -9.48 -14.46
CA ARG A 499 -22.13 -9.40 -15.63
C ARG A 499 -21.93 -8.07 -16.34
N VAL A 500 -22.20 -8.09 -17.64
CA VAL A 500 -22.20 -6.89 -18.48
C VAL A 500 -23.61 -6.70 -19.01
N ASP A 501 -24.14 -5.50 -18.86
CA ASP A 501 -25.41 -5.11 -19.43
C ASP A 501 -25.28 -4.95 -20.95
N PRO A 502 -26.02 -5.71 -21.78
CA PRO A 502 -25.89 -5.59 -23.24
C PRO A 502 -26.31 -4.23 -23.78
N GLU A 503 -27.20 -3.50 -23.10
CA GLU A 503 -27.69 -2.19 -23.57
C GLU A 503 -26.72 -1.05 -23.26
N THR A 504 -26.12 -1.07 -22.06
CA THR A 504 -25.28 0.02 -21.55
C THR A 504 -23.79 -0.30 -21.54
N GLY A 505 -23.42 -1.56 -21.69
CA GLY A 505 -22.07 -2.08 -21.45
C GLY A 505 -21.66 -2.05 -19.98
N GLY A 506 -22.55 -1.66 -19.06
CA GLY A 506 -22.28 -1.49 -17.64
C GLY A 506 -21.94 -2.81 -16.94
N GLY A 507 -20.83 -2.83 -16.19
CA GLY A 507 -20.44 -3.98 -15.38
C GLY A 507 -21.14 -4.00 -14.03
N PHE A 508 -21.80 -5.11 -13.68
CA PHE A 508 -22.57 -5.24 -12.44
C PHE A 508 -22.52 -6.66 -11.89
N ASN A 509 -22.81 -6.81 -10.59
CA ASN A 509 -22.89 -8.12 -9.94
C ASN A 509 -24.15 -8.31 -9.09
N GLY A 510 -25.01 -7.29 -8.96
CA GLY A 510 -26.27 -7.38 -8.22
C GLY A 510 -27.40 -6.58 -8.87
N HIS A 511 -28.59 -7.19 -8.88
CA HIS A 511 -29.84 -6.52 -9.24
C HIS A 511 -30.50 -5.93 -7.99
N GLY A 512 -30.94 -4.69 -8.10
CA GLY A 512 -31.61 -3.94 -7.05
C GLY A 512 -33.06 -3.60 -7.39
N SER A 513 -33.61 -2.66 -6.62
CA SER A 513 -34.99 -2.22 -6.75
C SER A 513 -35.28 -1.74 -8.17
N ARG A 514 -36.43 -2.17 -8.71
CA ARG A 514 -36.93 -1.77 -10.04
C ARG A 514 -35.93 -2.08 -11.19
N GLY A 515 -35.17 -3.17 -11.08
CA GLY A 515 -34.24 -3.62 -12.12
C GLY A 515 -32.96 -2.79 -12.22
N ARG A 516 -32.68 -1.93 -11.23
CA ARG A 516 -31.40 -1.20 -11.15
C ARG A 516 -30.24 -2.18 -11.02
N LYS A 517 -29.11 -1.87 -11.65
CA LYS A 517 -27.90 -2.70 -11.64
C LYS A 517 -26.84 -2.01 -10.79
N PHE A 518 -26.18 -2.78 -9.93
CA PHE A 518 -25.13 -2.28 -9.05
C PHE A 518 -23.91 -3.19 -9.10
N LEU A 519 -22.73 -2.58 -8.95
CA LEU A 519 -21.51 -3.28 -8.63
C LEU A 519 -21.21 -3.08 -7.14
N ILE A 520 -21.16 -4.16 -6.38
CA ILE A 520 -21.03 -4.13 -4.91
C ILE A 520 -19.83 -4.98 -4.51
N PRO A 521 -18.97 -4.52 -3.58
CA PRO A 521 -17.78 -5.27 -3.20
C PRO A 521 -18.12 -6.56 -2.44
N ALA A 522 -17.24 -7.54 -2.52
CA ALA A 522 -17.27 -8.70 -1.65
C ALA A 522 -17.16 -8.29 -0.17
N VAL A 523 -17.71 -9.14 0.70
CA VAL A 523 -17.66 -8.98 2.16
C VAL A 523 -17.11 -10.25 2.76
N TRP A 524 -16.36 -10.14 3.85
CA TRP A 524 -15.91 -11.30 4.58
C TRP A 524 -17.13 -12.04 5.13
N ASN A 525 -17.29 -13.31 4.79
CA ASN A 525 -18.37 -14.11 5.34
C ASN A 525 -17.87 -14.74 6.66
N PRO A 526 -18.45 -14.38 7.81
CA PRO A 526 -17.95 -14.83 9.10
C PRO A 526 -18.20 -16.33 9.34
N LYS A 527 -19.14 -16.94 8.60
CA LYS A 527 -19.42 -18.38 8.67
C LYS A 527 -18.40 -19.20 7.87
N THR A 528 -18.09 -18.78 6.65
CA THR A 528 -17.15 -19.51 5.77
C THR A 528 -15.69 -19.08 5.95
N LYS A 529 -15.44 -17.99 6.68
CA LYS A 529 -14.11 -17.41 6.90
C LYS A 529 -13.39 -17.11 5.58
N SER A 530 -14.10 -16.52 4.63
CA SER A 530 -13.59 -16.17 3.31
C SER A 530 -14.35 -14.98 2.72
N CYS A 531 -13.76 -14.32 1.72
CA CYS A 531 -14.47 -13.27 0.98
C CYS A 531 -15.58 -13.87 0.11
N TRP A 532 -16.79 -13.37 0.28
CA TRP A 532 -17.97 -13.80 -0.45
C TRP A 532 -18.45 -12.72 -1.43
N THR A 533 -18.91 -13.16 -2.59
CA THR A 533 -19.40 -12.34 -3.70
C THR A 533 -20.72 -12.91 -4.22
N LEU A 534 -21.54 -12.06 -4.85
CA LEU A 534 -22.81 -12.46 -5.49
C LEU A 534 -22.64 -13.40 -6.69
N LEU A 535 -21.45 -13.41 -7.31
CA LEU A 535 -21.08 -14.17 -8.52
C LEU A 535 -19.78 -14.96 -8.34
#